data_AF-A0A4U5P058-F1
#
_entry.id   AF-A0A4U5P058-F1
#
_cell.length_a   1.000
_cell.length_b   1.000
_cell.length_c   1.000
_cell.angle_alpha   90.00
_cell.angle_beta   90.00
_cell.angle_gamma   90.00
#
_symmetry.space_group_name_H-M   'P 1'
#
loop_
_entity.id
_entity.type
_entity.pdbx_description
1 polymer ?
#
loop_
_entity_poly.entity_id
_entity_poly.type
_entity_poly.pdbx_seq_one_letter_code
_entity_poly.pdbx_strand_id
1 'polypeptide(L)'
;MVDCITNQPKGTGLVAGKDVFSNHAEVQIAVSCFNLIEIASVLYESSKIDKKDMSRLYTLWLFYVQTPSDVVQIVISILQLLGLVDSFGMYYRDYADFVQMTGKLFLDLSILVYRTLALVLVLATYMSYKYLFVYARIFKPTAKHRRQLLSVIIYVTMPNIQVTLQAMTSVLSVMVSMIPNNKKRPEHPIIMTSGVFQKINRYGGYFRIPILAISTFAAFAAYRRVFVANQPFKKLRVSVTAVTSMSFSQLQGRAKKPTH
;
A
#
# COMPACT_ATOMS: atom_id res chain seq x y z
N MET A 1 -34.49 1.92 9.37
CA MET A 1 -33.38 1.30 10.10
C MET A 1 -34.03 0.30 11.02
N VAL A 2 -34.17 -0.93 10.53
CA VAL A 2 -35.14 -1.92 11.01
C VAL A 2 -34.39 -2.93 11.88
N ASP A 3 -34.80 -3.06 13.14
CA ASP A 3 -34.35 -4.08 14.08
C ASP A 3 -34.85 -5.46 13.61
N CYS A 4 -34.18 -6.01 12.60
CA CYS A 4 -34.37 -7.37 12.11
C CYS A 4 -33.21 -8.26 12.57
N ILE A 5 -32.90 -8.26 13.87
CA ILE A 5 -31.92 -9.19 14.44
C ILE A 5 -32.40 -9.59 15.83
N THR A 6 -32.76 -10.86 16.00
CA THR A 6 -32.33 -11.74 17.11
C THR A 6 -33.30 -12.91 17.29
N ASN A 7 -33.34 -13.82 16.33
CA ASN A 7 -33.70 -15.23 16.60
C ASN A 7 -33.02 -16.14 15.55
N GLN A 8 -31.71 -16.00 15.42
CA GLN A 8 -30.90 -16.99 14.71
C GLN A 8 -30.68 -18.18 15.67
N PRO A 9 -31.09 -19.40 15.31
CA PRO A 9 -30.82 -20.58 16.12
C PRO A 9 -29.30 -20.71 16.29
N LYS A 10 -28.86 -20.89 17.55
CA LYS A 10 -27.45 -21.13 17.92
C LYS A 10 -26.98 -22.47 17.34
N GLY A 11 -26.77 -22.52 16.03
CA GLY A 11 -25.99 -23.57 15.40
C GLY A 11 -24.54 -23.39 15.85
N THR A 12 -24.07 -24.22 16.77
CA THR A 12 -22.71 -24.23 17.33
C THR A 12 -21.64 -24.73 16.35
N GLY A 13 -21.94 -24.71 15.05
CA GLY A 13 -20.98 -25.00 13.99
C GLY A 13 -19.91 -23.91 13.96
N LEU A 14 -18.76 -24.17 14.56
CA LEU A 14 -17.57 -23.37 14.38
C LEU A 14 -17.09 -23.50 12.92
N VAL A 15 -17.54 -22.59 12.07
CA VAL A 15 -17.09 -22.51 10.68
C VAL A 15 -15.64 -22.01 10.68
N ALA A 16 -14.74 -22.78 10.06
CA ALA A 16 -13.36 -22.38 9.86
C ALA A 16 -13.34 -21.17 8.91
N GLY A 17 -13.11 -19.97 9.44
CA GLY A 17 -13.09 -18.74 8.66
C GLY A 17 -13.90 -17.57 9.20
N LYS A 18 -14.46 -17.68 10.42
CA LYS A 18 -15.22 -16.62 11.10
C LYS A 18 -14.52 -15.24 11.11
N ASP A 19 -13.20 -15.21 11.05
CA ASP A 19 -12.40 -13.98 11.06
C ASP A 19 -11.71 -13.68 9.72
N VAL A 20 -12.10 -14.32 8.62
CA VAL A 20 -11.54 -14.00 7.29
C VAL A 20 -12.03 -12.63 6.83
N PHE A 21 -13.29 -12.30 7.09
CA PHE A 21 -13.87 -11.00 6.75
C PHE A 21 -14.02 -10.12 8.00
N SER A 22 -14.00 -8.81 7.79
CA SER A 22 -14.26 -7.86 8.87
C SER A 22 -15.73 -7.86 9.22
N ASN A 23 -16.06 -7.90 10.52
CA ASN A 23 -17.41 -7.61 10.99
C ASN A 23 -17.81 -6.14 10.76
N HIS A 24 -16.84 -5.30 10.38
CA HIS A 24 -17.03 -3.89 10.05
C HIS A 24 -16.87 -3.69 8.55
N ALA A 25 -17.89 -4.07 7.78
CA ALA A 25 -17.92 -3.90 6.32
C ALA A 25 -17.76 -2.43 5.91
N GLU A 26 -18.32 -1.49 6.69
CA GLU A 26 -18.20 -0.05 6.44
C GLU A 26 -16.75 0.44 6.46
N VAL A 27 -15.99 0.04 7.48
CA VAL A 27 -14.56 0.40 7.61
C VAL A 27 -13.77 -0.23 6.47
N GLN A 28 -14.10 -1.45 6.08
CA GLN A 28 -13.45 -2.15 4.99
C GLN A 28 -13.67 -1.44 3.64
N ILE A 29 -14.89 -1.00 3.36
CA ILE A 29 -15.20 -0.19 2.18
C ILE A 29 -14.43 1.14 2.22
N ALA A 30 -14.43 1.83 3.36
CA ALA A 30 -13.72 3.09 3.50
C ALA A 30 -12.21 2.94 3.22
N VAL A 31 -11.57 1.90 3.78
CA VAL A 31 -10.15 1.61 3.56
C VAL A 31 -9.88 1.22 2.11
N SER A 32 -10.67 0.33 1.51
CA SER A 32 -10.48 -0.06 0.11
C SER A 32 -10.70 1.12 -0.85
N CYS A 33 -11.69 1.98 -0.60
CA CYS A 33 -11.90 3.21 -1.36
C CYS A 33 -10.70 4.17 -1.23
N PHE A 34 -10.18 4.35 -0.01
CA PHE A 34 -9.00 5.16 0.21
C PHE A 34 -7.77 4.61 -0.54
N ASN A 35 -7.54 3.29 -0.47
CA ASN A 35 -6.48 2.62 -1.22
C ASN A 35 -6.63 2.82 -2.73
N LEU A 36 -7.85 2.72 -3.28
CA LEU A 36 -8.10 2.95 -4.71
C LEU A 36 -7.83 4.41 -5.12
N ILE A 37 -8.14 5.39 -4.26
CA ILE A 37 -7.81 6.80 -4.50
C ILE A 37 -6.30 7.01 -4.47
N GLU A 38 -5.59 6.37 -3.54
CA GLU A 38 -4.12 6.40 -3.49
C GLU A 38 -3.50 5.77 -4.73
N ILE A 39 -3.99 4.58 -5.14
CA ILE A 39 -3.61 3.90 -6.38
C ILE A 39 -3.82 4.85 -7.56
N ALA A 40 -5.01 5.43 -7.72
CA ALA A 40 -5.33 6.33 -8.83
C ALA A 40 -4.41 7.56 -8.84
N SER A 41 -4.10 8.12 -7.67
CA SER A 41 -3.19 9.25 -7.52
C SER A 41 -1.77 8.88 -7.96
N VAL A 42 -1.25 7.73 -7.53
CA VAL A 42 0.08 7.26 -7.94
C VAL A 42 0.13 6.92 -9.42
N LEU A 43 -0.91 6.31 -9.98
CA LEU A 43 -1.02 6.04 -11.43
C LEU A 43 -1.03 7.36 -12.22
N TYR A 44 -1.77 8.37 -11.75
CA TYR A 44 -1.80 9.69 -12.35
C TYR A 44 -0.42 10.35 -12.33
N GLU A 45 0.30 10.34 -11.20
CA GLU A 45 1.66 10.86 -11.14
C GLU A 45 2.64 10.07 -12.00
N SER A 46 2.50 8.75 -12.03
CA SER A 46 3.31 7.86 -12.85
C SER A 46 3.15 8.14 -14.35
N SER A 47 1.96 8.58 -14.77
CA SER A 47 1.70 8.95 -16.17
C SER A 47 2.54 10.14 -16.64
N LYS A 48 2.94 11.04 -15.73
CA LYS A 48 3.77 12.24 -16.00
C LYS A 48 5.26 11.94 -16.10
N ILE A 49 5.69 10.75 -15.66
CA ILE A 49 7.10 10.33 -15.71
C ILE A 49 7.38 9.72 -17.09
N ASP A 50 8.61 9.89 -17.61
CA ASP A 50 9.02 9.33 -18.89
C ASP A 50 8.76 7.80 -18.94
N LYS A 51 8.21 7.33 -20.06
CA LYS A 51 7.90 5.90 -20.31
C LYS A 51 9.16 5.03 -20.28
N LYS A 52 10.35 5.62 -20.51
CA LYS A 52 11.64 4.91 -20.48
C LYS A 52 12.15 4.64 -19.06
N ASP A 53 11.55 5.23 -18.03
CA ASP A 53 12.02 5.07 -16.65
C ASP A 53 11.52 3.73 -16.07
N MET A 54 12.46 2.84 -15.73
CA MET A 54 12.15 1.53 -15.13
C MET A 54 11.41 1.67 -13.79
N SER A 55 11.63 2.78 -13.06
CA SER A 55 10.92 3.03 -11.80
C SER A 55 9.41 3.22 -11.99
N ARG A 56 9.01 3.81 -13.13
CA ARG A 56 7.61 3.96 -13.52
C ARG A 56 6.96 2.60 -13.74
N LEU A 57 7.59 1.74 -14.54
CA LEU A 57 7.07 0.41 -14.85
C LEU A 57 6.88 -0.43 -13.58
N TYR A 58 7.88 -0.43 -12.69
CA TYR A 58 7.82 -1.15 -11.42
C TYR A 58 6.66 -0.63 -10.55
N THR A 59 6.57 0.69 -10.37
CA THR A 59 5.51 1.31 -9.56
C THR A 59 4.13 0.99 -10.14
N LEU A 60 3.93 1.18 -11.46
CA LEU A 60 2.67 0.86 -12.13
C LEU A 60 2.26 -0.59 -11.88
N TRP A 61 3.19 -1.53 -12.07
CA TRP A 61 2.89 -2.95 -11.92
C TRP A 61 2.44 -3.30 -10.49
N LEU A 62 3.10 -2.73 -9.47
CA LEU A 62 2.77 -2.98 -8.07
C LEU A 62 1.39 -2.51 -7.65
N PHE A 63 0.96 -1.34 -8.13
CA PHE A 63 -0.36 -0.81 -7.82
C PHE A 63 -1.46 -1.49 -8.66
N TYR A 64 -1.14 -1.86 -9.91
CA TYR A 64 -2.09 -2.54 -10.80
C TYR A 64 -2.46 -3.93 -10.28
N VAL A 65 -1.51 -4.66 -9.71
CA VAL A 65 -1.72 -6.01 -9.13
C VAL A 65 -2.60 -5.99 -7.89
N GLN A 66 -2.62 -4.89 -7.15
CA GLN A 66 -3.46 -4.74 -5.95
C GLN A 66 -4.91 -4.40 -6.30
N THR A 67 -5.12 -3.64 -7.39
CA THR A 67 -6.43 -3.07 -7.73
C THR A 67 -7.54 -4.13 -7.79
N PRO A 68 -7.37 -5.31 -8.42
CA PRO A 68 -8.41 -6.34 -8.44
C PRO A 68 -8.80 -6.82 -7.04
N SER A 69 -7.84 -6.97 -6.13
CA SER A 69 -8.10 -7.40 -4.76
C SER A 69 -8.98 -6.37 -4.02
N ASP A 70 -8.66 -5.09 -4.12
CA ASP A 70 -9.43 -4.03 -3.44
C ASP A 70 -10.84 -3.89 -4.02
N VAL A 71 -11.01 -4.05 -5.33
CA VAL A 71 -12.33 -4.04 -5.99
C VAL A 71 -13.19 -5.22 -5.53
N VAL A 72 -12.64 -6.43 -5.54
CA VAL A 72 -13.36 -7.62 -5.05
C VAL A 72 -13.73 -7.46 -3.57
N GLN A 73 -12.84 -6.87 -2.79
CA GLN A 73 -13.08 -6.61 -1.37
C GLN A 73 -14.27 -5.64 -1.16
N ILE A 74 -14.37 -4.58 -1.96
CA ILE A 74 -15.51 -3.66 -1.93
C ILE A 74 -16.81 -4.38 -2.31
N VAL A 75 -16.79 -5.19 -3.37
CA VAL A 75 -17.97 -5.96 -3.80
C VAL A 75 -18.46 -6.89 -2.69
N ILE A 76 -17.54 -7.62 -2.05
CA ILE A 76 -17.89 -8.50 -0.92
C ILE A 76 -18.49 -7.70 0.24
N SER A 77 -17.90 -6.56 0.60
CA SER A 77 -18.43 -5.72 1.68
C SER A 77 -19.79 -5.11 1.36
N ILE A 78 -20.08 -4.76 0.10
CA ILE A 78 -21.42 -4.34 -0.32
C ILE A 78 -22.42 -5.49 -0.18
N LEU A 79 -22.05 -6.71 -0.60
CA LEU A 79 -22.90 -7.90 -0.45
C LEU A 79 -23.19 -8.22 1.03
N GLN A 80 -22.23 -7.97 1.92
CA GLN A 80 -22.41 -8.09 3.37
C GLN A 80 -23.39 -7.06 3.92
N LEU A 81 -23.29 -5.79 3.50
CA LEU A 81 -24.24 -4.74 3.91
C LEU A 81 -25.67 -5.00 3.42
N LEU A 82 -25.83 -5.66 2.28
CA LEU A 82 -27.13 -6.10 1.76
C LEU A 82 -27.69 -7.32 2.50
N GLY A 83 -26.94 -7.93 3.42
CA GLY A 83 -27.33 -9.15 4.13
C GLY A 83 -27.34 -10.41 3.26
N LEU A 84 -26.78 -10.34 2.04
CA LEU A 84 -26.68 -11.49 1.13
C LEU A 84 -25.52 -12.42 1.49
N VAL A 85 -24.49 -11.89 2.14
CA VAL A 85 -23.32 -12.62 2.62
C VAL A 85 -23.21 -12.39 4.12
N ASP A 86 -23.19 -13.46 4.91
CA ASP A 86 -22.92 -13.32 6.34
C ASP A 86 -21.46 -12.90 6.57
N SER A 87 -21.15 -12.34 7.73
CA SER A 87 -19.81 -12.07 8.24
C SER A 87 -18.84 -13.26 8.11
N PHE A 88 -19.38 -14.48 8.10
CA PHE A 88 -18.64 -15.73 7.89
C PHE A 88 -18.26 -16.02 6.43
N GLY A 89 -18.78 -15.25 5.47
CA GLY A 89 -18.56 -15.47 4.04
C GLY A 89 -19.51 -16.46 3.38
N MET A 90 -20.46 -17.03 4.14
CA MET A 90 -21.41 -18.01 3.60
C MET A 90 -22.48 -17.34 2.74
N TYR A 91 -22.59 -17.77 1.48
CA TYR A 91 -23.60 -17.28 0.53
C TYR A 91 -24.75 -18.28 0.44
N TYR A 92 -25.81 -18.05 1.23
CA TYR A 92 -26.91 -18.99 1.46
C TYR A 92 -26.46 -20.34 2.06
N ARG A 93 -27.24 -20.87 3.01
CA ARG A 93 -26.80 -21.95 3.94
C ARG A 93 -26.41 -23.29 3.28
N ASP A 94 -26.72 -23.50 2.00
CA ASP A 94 -26.65 -24.82 1.35
C ASP A 94 -25.80 -24.87 0.06
N TYR A 95 -25.12 -23.79 -0.33
CA TYR A 95 -24.32 -23.74 -1.56
C TYR A 95 -22.83 -23.55 -1.30
N ALA A 96 -22.00 -23.94 -2.27
CA ALA A 96 -20.56 -23.71 -2.19
C ALA A 96 -20.26 -22.21 -2.13
N ASP A 97 -19.34 -21.81 -1.25
CA ASP A 97 -18.97 -20.41 -0.99
C ASP A 97 -18.09 -19.81 -2.10
N PHE A 98 -18.66 -19.68 -3.31
CA PHE A 98 -17.98 -19.11 -4.47
C PHE A 98 -17.44 -17.71 -4.23
N VAL A 99 -18.17 -16.87 -3.48
CA VAL A 99 -17.76 -15.50 -3.15
C VAL A 99 -16.46 -15.50 -2.34
N GLN A 100 -16.40 -16.33 -1.30
CA GLN A 100 -15.22 -16.43 -0.43
C GLN A 100 -14.03 -17.08 -1.17
N MET A 101 -14.28 -18.15 -1.93
CA MET A 101 -13.23 -18.79 -2.72
C MET A 101 -12.63 -17.82 -3.75
N THR A 102 -13.47 -17.04 -4.42
CA THR A 102 -13.04 -16.03 -5.40
C THR A 102 -12.23 -14.93 -4.74
N GLY A 103 -12.72 -14.36 -3.63
CA GLY A 103 -11.99 -13.35 -2.87
C GLY A 103 -10.62 -13.83 -2.41
N LYS A 104 -10.56 -15.05 -1.89
CA LYS A 104 -9.30 -15.68 -1.48
C LYS A 104 -8.35 -15.91 -2.66
N LEU A 105 -8.85 -16.36 -3.81
CA LEU A 105 -8.06 -16.58 -5.01
C LEU A 105 -7.38 -15.29 -5.48
N PHE A 106 -8.12 -14.18 -5.54
CA PHE A 106 -7.55 -12.88 -5.93
C PHE A 106 -6.49 -12.40 -4.94
N LEU A 107 -6.75 -12.56 -3.64
CA LEU A 107 -5.79 -12.21 -2.60
C LEU A 107 -4.49 -13.02 -2.74
N ASP A 108 -4.60 -14.34 -2.90
CA ASP A 108 -3.46 -15.24 -3.06
C ASP A 108 -2.67 -14.94 -4.35
N LEU A 109 -3.37 -14.61 -5.44
CA LEU A 109 -2.76 -14.19 -6.71
C LEU A 109 -2.00 -12.86 -6.55
N SER A 110 -2.59 -11.86 -5.91
CA SER A 110 -1.90 -10.59 -5.62
C SER A 110 -0.64 -10.85 -4.80
N ILE A 111 -0.72 -11.68 -3.76
CA ILE A 111 0.43 -12.03 -2.92
C ILE A 111 1.52 -12.74 -3.72
N LEU A 112 1.16 -13.68 -4.60
CA LEU A 112 2.13 -14.38 -5.45
C LEU A 112 2.88 -13.38 -6.34
N VAL A 113 2.17 -12.47 -7.00
CA VAL A 113 2.79 -11.46 -7.85
C VAL A 113 3.70 -10.54 -7.04
N TYR A 114 3.32 -10.17 -5.81
CA TYR A 114 4.20 -9.42 -4.91
C TYR A 114 5.49 -10.16 -4.54
N ARG A 115 5.42 -11.47 -4.31
CA ARG A 115 6.60 -12.30 -4.04
C ARG A 115 7.52 -12.34 -5.26
N THR A 116 6.95 -12.49 -6.46
CA THR A 116 7.71 -12.46 -7.71
C THR A 116 8.40 -11.11 -7.90
N LEU A 117 7.72 -10.00 -7.63
CA LEU A 117 8.28 -8.65 -7.68
C LEU A 117 9.41 -8.45 -6.68
N ALA A 118 9.24 -8.91 -5.44
CA ALA A 118 10.28 -8.86 -4.43
C ALA A 118 11.52 -9.66 -4.86
N LEU A 119 11.34 -10.84 -5.45
CA LEU A 119 12.44 -11.66 -5.95
C LEU A 119 13.17 -10.96 -7.10
N VAL A 120 12.43 -10.39 -8.08
CA VAL A 120 13.01 -9.61 -9.18
C VAL A 120 13.83 -8.43 -8.65
N LEU A 121 13.35 -7.75 -7.62
CA LEU A 121 14.03 -6.61 -7.03
C LEU A 121 15.28 -7.03 -6.23
N VAL A 122 15.23 -8.16 -5.51
CA VAL A 122 16.41 -8.76 -4.86
C VAL A 122 17.44 -9.23 -5.89
N LEU A 123 17.00 -9.80 -7.00
CA LEU A 123 17.90 -10.19 -8.09
C LEU A 123 18.54 -8.93 -8.72
N ALA A 124 17.77 -7.87 -8.93
CA ALA A 124 18.29 -6.61 -9.45
C ALA A 124 19.33 -5.97 -8.51
N THR A 125 19.10 -6.00 -7.19
CA THR A 125 20.08 -5.51 -6.21
C THR A 125 21.31 -6.40 -6.15
N TYR A 126 21.15 -7.72 -6.18
CA TYR A 126 22.27 -8.65 -6.25
C TYR A 126 23.15 -8.40 -7.49
N MET A 127 22.53 -8.25 -8.66
CA MET A 127 23.23 -7.96 -9.91
C MET A 127 23.96 -6.60 -9.85
N SER A 128 23.37 -5.61 -9.18
CA SER A 128 24.00 -4.31 -8.91
C SER A 128 25.28 -4.44 -8.06
N TYR A 129 25.26 -5.29 -7.03
CA TYR A 129 26.42 -5.53 -6.17
C TYR A 129 27.52 -6.37 -6.85
N LYS A 130 27.13 -7.47 -7.51
CA LYS A 130 28.10 -8.43 -8.07
C LYS A 130 28.77 -7.92 -9.35
N TYR A 131 28.02 -7.22 -10.20
CA TYR A 131 28.49 -6.78 -11.51
C TYR A 131 28.57 -5.26 -11.59
N LEU A 132 29.30 -4.64 -10.67
CA LEU A 132 29.39 -3.19 -10.53
C LEU A 132 29.77 -2.47 -11.85
N PHE A 133 30.65 -3.06 -12.67
CA PHE A 133 31.07 -2.49 -13.96
C PHE A 133 29.99 -2.58 -15.05
N VAL A 134 29.30 -3.72 -15.15
CA VAL A 134 28.18 -3.89 -16.09
C VAL A 134 27.03 -2.98 -15.66
N TYR A 135 26.77 -2.93 -14.36
CA TYR A 135 25.77 -2.06 -13.78
C TYR A 135 26.09 -0.59 -14.00
N ALA A 136 27.32 -0.12 -13.80
CA ALA A 136 27.70 1.27 -14.06
C ALA A 136 27.60 1.66 -15.55
N ARG A 137 27.81 0.69 -16.46
CA ARG A 137 27.67 0.90 -17.90
C ARG A 137 26.22 1.03 -18.33
N ILE A 138 25.32 0.23 -17.74
CA ILE A 138 23.88 0.25 -18.05
C ILE A 138 23.16 1.35 -17.26
N PHE A 139 23.51 1.52 -15.99
CA PHE A 139 22.94 2.47 -15.03
C PHE A 139 24.03 3.40 -14.55
N LYS A 140 24.19 4.55 -15.23
CA LYS A 140 25.17 5.59 -14.86
C LYS A 140 24.95 6.01 -13.39
N PRO A 141 25.86 5.68 -12.46
CA PRO A 141 25.61 5.90 -11.03
C PRO A 141 25.72 7.39 -10.72
N THR A 142 24.64 7.96 -10.19
CA THR A 142 24.66 9.32 -9.62
C THR A 142 24.41 9.20 -8.12
N ALA A 143 24.80 10.21 -7.32
CA ALA A 143 24.59 10.24 -5.85
C ALA A 143 23.12 9.97 -5.40
N LYS A 144 22.17 9.97 -6.33
CA LYS A 144 20.79 9.52 -6.17
C LYS A 144 20.66 8.02 -5.81
N HIS A 145 21.64 7.19 -6.16
CA HIS A 145 21.60 5.73 -5.96
C HIS A 145 21.49 5.30 -4.50
N ARG A 146 22.21 5.96 -3.57
CA ARG A 146 22.15 5.60 -2.14
C ARG A 146 20.76 5.79 -1.53
N ARG A 147 20.01 6.81 -1.97
CA ARG A 147 18.64 7.07 -1.50
C ARG A 147 17.63 6.13 -2.14
N GLN A 148 17.85 5.75 -3.40
CA GLN A 148 17.06 4.71 -4.05
C GLN A 148 17.24 3.36 -3.35
N LEU A 149 18.47 3.02 -2.93
CA LEU A 149 18.75 1.80 -2.16
C LEU A 149 17.97 1.73 -0.84
N LEU A 150 17.91 2.83 -0.07
CA LEU A 150 17.18 2.85 1.21
C LEU A 150 15.68 2.60 1.01
N SER A 151 15.07 3.24 0.00
CA SER A 151 13.68 2.95 -0.32
C SER A 151 13.49 1.52 -0.77
N VAL A 152 14.36 0.99 -1.62
CA VAL A 152 14.34 -0.41 -2.07
C VAL A 152 14.36 -1.34 -0.87
N ILE A 153 15.16 -1.07 0.17
CA ILE A 153 15.16 -1.85 1.41
C ILE A 153 13.79 -1.81 2.08
N ILE A 154 13.22 -0.62 2.33
CA ILE A 154 11.87 -0.48 2.92
C ILE A 154 10.83 -1.21 2.07
N TYR A 155 10.97 -1.13 0.75
CA TYR A 155 10.12 -1.75 -0.25
C TYR A 155 10.17 -3.28 -0.20
N VAL A 156 11.33 -3.86 0.09
CA VAL A 156 11.53 -5.31 0.24
C VAL A 156 11.07 -5.78 1.61
N THR A 157 11.37 -5.01 2.66
CA THR A 157 11.09 -5.44 4.03
C THR A 157 9.60 -5.52 4.31
N MET A 158 8.79 -4.59 3.80
CA MET A 158 7.37 -4.53 4.13
C MET A 158 6.57 -5.75 3.61
N PRO A 159 6.66 -6.15 2.32
CA PRO A 159 6.03 -7.37 1.84
C PRO A 159 6.56 -8.63 2.53
N ASN A 160 7.85 -8.68 2.86
CA ASN A 160 8.45 -9.84 3.53
C ASN A 160 7.93 -10.01 4.97
N ILE A 161 7.75 -8.92 5.71
CA ILE A 161 7.12 -8.93 7.04
C ILE A 161 5.69 -9.46 6.93
N GLN A 162 4.92 -8.96 5.95
CA GLN A 162 3.56 -9.40 5.73
C GLN A 162 3.46 -10.88 5.34
N VAL A 163 4.35 -11.36 4.47
CA VAL A 163 4.44 -12.78 4.10
C VAL A 163 4.73 -13.65 5.32
N THR A 164 5.59 -13.18 6.22
CA THR A 164 5.91 -13.90 7.47
C THR A 164 4.69 -13.97 8.39
N LEU A 165 3.98 -12.86 8.59
CA LEU A 165 2.74 -12.81 9.38
C LEU A 165 1.64 -13.69 8.79
N GLN A 166 1.51 -13.70 7.47
CA GLN A 166 0.57 -14.58 6.78
C GLN A 166 0.94 -16.06 6.96
N ALA A 167 2.22 -16.42 6.81
CA ALA A 167 2.69 -17.79 7.03
C ALA A 167 2.40 -18.25 8.47
N MET A 168 2.66 -17.39 9.47
CA MET A 168 2.29 -17.68 10.86
C MET A 168 0.78 -17.89 11.02
N THR A 169 -0.03 -17.07 10.36
CA THR A 169 -1.50 -17.21 10.39
C THR A 169 -1.96 -18.52 9.75
N SER A 170 -1.36 -18.93 8.62
CA SER A 170 -1.64 -20.22 7.99
C SER A 170 -1.25 -21.40 8.88
N VAL A 171 -0.07 -21.35 9.52
CA VAL A 171 0.38 -22.38 10.47
C VAL A 171 -0.59 -22.49 11.65
N LEU A 172 -0.97 -21.36 12.25
CA LEU A 172 -1.95 -21.33 13.34
C LEU A 172 -3.32 -21.88 12.89
N SER A 173 -3.73 -21.60 11.66
CA SER A 173 -4.99 -22.11 11.11
C SER A 173 -4.97 -23.64 10.94
N VAL A 174 -3.82 -24.21 10.53
CA VAL A 174 -3.60 -25.66 10.49
C VAL A 174 -3.58 -26.24 11.91
N MET A 175 -2.95 -25.58 12.88
CA MET A 175 -2.99 -26.04 14.27
C MET A 175 -4.41 -26.03 14.83
N VAL A 176 -5.25 -25.04 14.49
CA VAL A 176 -6.67 -25.01 14.87
C VAL A 176 -7.46 -26.15 14.23
N SER A 177 -7.15 -26.53 12.99
CA SER A 177 -7.85 -27.64 12.33
C SER A 177 -7.50 -29.02 12.91
N MET A 178 -6.31 -29.16 13.51
CA MET A 178 -5.88 -30.38 14.21
C MET A 178 -6.55 -30.59 15.57
N ILE A 179 -7.18 -29.56 16.16
CA ILE A 179 -7.88 -29.71 17.44
C ILE A 179 -9.13 -30.58 17.22
N PRO A 180 -9.36 -31.64 18.03
CA PRO A 180 -10.56 -32.46 17.88
C PRO A 180 -11.82 -31.66 18.24
N ASN A 181 -12.92 -31.93 17.53
CA ASN A 181 -14.14 -31.11 17.59
C ASN A 181 -14.73 -30.97 19.01
N ASN A 182 -14.58 -31.98 19.87
CA ASN A 182 -15.02 -31.96 21.26
C ASN A 182 -14.22 -30.99 22.16
N LYS A 183 -13.01 -30.59 21.76
CA LYS A 183 -12.13 -29.67 22.49
C LYS A 183 -12.05 -28.27 21.87
N LYS A 184 -12.74 -28.02 20.75
CA LYS A 184 -12.83 -26.70 20.13
C LYS A 184 -13.72 -25.77 20.97
N ARG A 185 -13.14 -25.20 22.03
CA ARG A 185 -13.77 -24.16 22.84
C ARG A 185 -13.23 -22.80 22.42
N PRO A 186 -14.04 -21.72 22.44
CA PRO A 186 -13.58 -20.38 22.06
C PRO A 186 -12.43 -19.87 22.93
N GLU A 187 -12.30 -20.36 24.18
CA GLU A 187 -11.23 -20.01 25.11
C GLU A 187 -9.93 -20.79 24.87
N HIS A 188 -9.89 -21.68 23.87
CA HIS A 188 -8.67 -22.44 23.59
C HIS A 188 -7.54 -21.49 23.16
N PRO A 189 -6.36 -21.54 23.79
CA PRO A 189 -5.30 -20.55 23.56
C PRO A 189 -4.88 -20.46 22.09
N ILE A 190 -4.75 -21.60 21.40
CA ILE A 190 -4.42 -21.64 19.96
C ILE A 190 -5.46 -20.89 19.10
N ILE A 191 -6.76 -20.99 19.43
CA ILE A 191 -7.83 -20.31 18.68
C ILE A 191 -7.75 -18.80 18.94
N MET A 192 -7.56 -18.40 20.20
CA MET A 192 -7.38 -16.99 20.55
C MET A 192 -6.14 -16.39 19.88
N THR A 193 -5.00 -17.07 19.94
CA THR A 193 -3.75 -16.64 19.28
C THR A 193 -3.94 -16.52 17.77
N SER A 194 -4.58 -17.51 17.12
CA SER A 194 -4.92 -17.43 15.69
C SER A 194 -5.75 -16.19 15.36
N GLY A 195 -6.78 -15.89 16.15
CA GLY A 195 -7.60 -14.69 15.99
C GLY A 195 -6.82 -13.39 16.13
N VAL A 196 -5.88 -13.31 17.08
CA VAL A 196 -5.00 -12.14 17.25
C VAL A 196 -4.09 -11.96 16.03
N PHE A 197 -3.42 -13.02 15.56
CA PHE A 197 -2.56 -12.96 14.38
C PHE A 197 -3.33 -12.58 13.11
N GLN A 198 -4.56 -13.10 12.94
CA GLN A 198 -5.43 -12.70 11.83
C GLN A 198 -5.77 -11.21 11.87
N LYS A 199 -6.09 -10.67 13.06
CA LYS A 199 -6.32 -9.22 13.22
C LYS A 199 -5.07 -8.42 12.87
N ILE A 200 -3.90 -8.80 13.39
CA ILE A 200 -2.63 -8.13 13.08
C ILE A 200 -2.36 -8.15 11.57
N ASN A 201 -2.49 -9.32 10.93
CA ASN A 201 -2.28 -9.47 9.50
C ASN A 201 -3.25 -8.58 8.69
N ARG A 202 -4.51 -8.49 9.13
CA ARG A 202 -5.53 -7.63 8.51
C ARG A 202 -5.18 -6.15 8.63
N TYR A 203 -4.90 -5.66 9.84
CA TYR A 203 -4.52 -4.25 10.04
C TYR A 203 -3.19 -3.90 9.37
N GLY A 204 -2.22 -4.82 9.38
CA GLY A 204 -0.97 -4.67 8.64
C GLY A 204 -1.22 -4.52 7.13
N GLY A 205 -2.21 -5.23 6.58
CA GLY A 205 -2.67 -5.07 5.21
C GLY A 205 -3.22 -3.67 4.91
N TYR A 206 -3.95 -3.05 5.84
CA TYR A 206 -4.50 -1.70 5.67
C TYR A 206 -3.41 -0.63 5.61
N PHE A 207 -2.39 -0.71 6.46
CA PHE A 207 -1.27 0.25 6.46
C PHE A 207 -0.31 0.05 5.29
N ARG A 208 -0.37 -1.10 4.61
CA ARG A 208 0.55 -1.46 3.54
C ARG A 208 0.57 -0.44 2.41
N ILE A 209 -0.59 -0.10 1.86
CA ILE A 209 -0.69 0.78 0.67
C ILE A 209 -0.22 2.20 0.99
N PRO A 210 -0.66 2.84 2.09
CA PRO A 210 -0.15 4.16 2.48
C PRO A 210 1.36 4.17 2.71
N ILE A 211 1.90 3.17 3.42
CA ILE A 211 3.36 3.06 3.66
C ILE A 211 4.10 2.91 2.33
N LEU A 212 3.59 2.10 1.42
CA LEU A 212 4.20 1.86 0.12
C LEU A 212 4.13 3.11 -0.76
N ALA A 213 3.02 3.85 -0.73
CA ALA A 213 2.86 5.13 -1.41
C ALA A 213 3.86 6.17 -0.87
N ILE A 214 3.89 6.39 0.44
CA ILE A 214 4.83 7.33 1.09
C ILE A 214 6.28 6.94 0.78
N SER A 215 6.61 5.65 0.85
CA SER A 215 7.95 5.14 0.53
C SER A 215 8.31 5.42 -0.92
N THR A 216 7.37 5.20 -1.86
CA THR A 216 7.56 5.49 -3.29
C THR A 216 7.82 6.98 -3.54
N PHE A 217 7.04 7.86 -2.91
CA PHE A 217 7.27 9.30 -2.97
C PHE A 217 8.63 9.70 -2.38
N ALA A 218 9.05 9.11 -1.26
CA ALA A 218 10.34 9.40 -0.64
C ALA A 218 11.53 8.91 -1.48
N ALA A 219 11.37 7.76 -2.14
CA ALA A 219 12.38 7.09 -2.97
C ALA A 219 12.74 7.90 -4.21
N PHE A 220 11.71 8.21 -4.99
CA PHE A 220 11.89 8.56 -6.38
C PHE A 220 11.89 10.08 -6.53
N ALA A 221 13.02 10.61 -6.99
CA ALA A 221 13.17 12.05 -7.22
C ALA A 221 12.16 12.58 -8.27
N ALA A 222 11.74 11.74 -9.22
CA ALA A 222 10.73 12.10 -10.22
C ALA A 222 9.39 12.43 -9.56
N TYR A 223 8.87 11.52 -8.71
CA TYR A 223 7.63 11.72 -7.96
C TYR A 223 7.71 12.94 -7.03
N ARG A 224 8.81 13.14 -6.28
CA ARG A 224 8.98 14.37 -5.48
C ARG A 224 8.93 15.64 -6.29
N ARG A 225 9.55 15.66 -7.47
CA ARG A 225 9.54 16.85 -8.34
C ARG A 225 8.13 17.16 -8.80
N VAL A 226 7.36 16.15 -9.19
CA VAL A 226 5.95 16.31 -9.59
C VAL A 226 5.12 16.82 -8.41
N PHE A 227 5.26 16.21 -7.23
CA PHE A 227 4.57 16.63 -6.01
C PHE A 227 4.91 18.09 -5.63
N VAL A 228 6.19 18.43 -5.56
CA VAL A 228 6.67 19.78 -5.21
C VAL A 228 6.40 20.80 -6.33
N ALA A 229 6.26 20.38 -7.59
CA ALA A 229 5.87 21.26 -8.68
C ALA A 229 4.36 21.58 -8.66
N ASN A 230 3.53 20.60 -8.31
CA ASN A 230 2.07 20.74 -8.28
C ASN A 230 1.54 21.30 -6.97
N GLN A 231 2.37 21.53 -5.95
CA GLN A 231 1.92 22.20 -4.73
C GLN A 231 1.40 23.61 -5.05
N PRO A 232 0.10 23.89 -4.84
CA PRO A 232 -0.51 25.17 -5.20
C PRO A 232 0.12 26.36 -4.45
N PHE A 233 0.78 26.09 -3.33
CA PHE A 233 1.48 27.08 -2.50
C PHE A 233 2.68 27.75 -3.18
N LYS A 234 3.23 27.22 -4.28
CA LYS A 234 4.31 27.91 -5.01
C LYS A 234 3.85 29.20 -5.67
N LYS A 235 2.59 29.32 -6.07
CA LYS A 235 2.02 30.59 -6.57
C LYS A 235 1.79 31.63 -5.48
N LEU A 236 1.87 31.21 -4.21
CA LEU A 236 1.69 32.07 -3.04
C LEU A 236 3.02 32.43 -2.36
N ARG A 237 4.16 32.16 -3.00
CA ARG A 237 5.40 32.86 -2.64
C ARG A 237 5.28 34.27 -3.16
N VAL A 238 4.73 35.14 -2.30
CA VAL A 238 4.89 36.59 -2.39
C VAL A 238 6.39 36.83 -2.58
N SER A 239 6.77 37.20 -3.81
CA SER A 239 8.08 37.77 -4.05
C SER A 239 8.08 39.06 -3.27
N VAL A 240 8.63 39.03 -2.05
CA VAL A 240 9.04 40.25 -1.37
C VAL A 240 10.21 40.75 -2.20
N THR A 241 9.87 41.46 -3.28
CA THR A 241 10.81 42.33 -3.97
C THR A 241 11.19 43.33 -2.90
N ALA A 242 12.32 43.08 -2.23
CA ALA A 242 12.93 44.09 -1.40
C ALA A 242 13.08 45.32 -2.30
N VAL A 243 12.27 46.34 -2.05
CA VAL A 243 12.50 47.66 -2.59
C VAL A 243 13.78 48.08 -1.91
N THR A 244 14.91 47.76 -2.53
CA THR A 244 16.21 48.30 -2.15
C THR A 244 16.02 49.80 -2.26
N SER A 245 15.84 50.45 -1.12
CA SER A 245 15.84 51.89 -1.01
C SER A 245 17.07 52.36 -1.78
N MET A 246 16.83 53.15 -2.83
CA MET A 246 17.91 53.81 -3.55
C MET A 246 18.71 54.58 -2.50
N SER A 247 19.90 54.07 -2.19
CA SER A 247 20.89 54.78 -1.40
C SER A 247 21.06 56.15 -2.02
N PHE A 248 20.82 57.17 -1.21
CA PHE A 248 20.85 58.60 -1.50
C PHE A 248 22.28 59.11 -1.77
N SER A 249 23.11 58.30 -2.44
CA SER A 249 24.53 58.54 -2.69
C SER A 249 24.82 59.03 -4.11
N GLN A 250 23.81 59.48 -4.87
CA GLN A 250 24.00 60.17 -6.17
C GLN A 250 23.99 61.70 -6.09
N LEU A 251 24.01 62.30 -4.89
CA LEU A 251 24.08 63.77 -4.74
C LEU A 251 25.50 64.34 -4.57
N GLN A 252 26.55 63.53 -4.62
CA GLN A 252 27.94 64.03 -4.54
C GLN A 252 28.78 63.49 -5.69
N GLY A 253 28.97 64.30 -6.73
CA GLY A 253 29.96 63.94 -7.76
C GLY A 253 29.83 64.65 -9.10
N ARG A 254 29.53 65.96 -9.13
CA ARG A 254 29.68 66.76 -10.36
C ARG A 254 30.56 67.99 -10.10
N ALA A 255 31.78 67.74 -9.67
CA ALA A 255 32.86 68.74 -9.69
C ALA A 255 33.44 68.80 -11.11
N LYS A 256 33.09 69.87 -11.82
CA LYS A 256 33.50 70.20 -13.18
C LYS A 256 34.97 70.67 -13.14
N LYS A 257 35.90 69.96 -13.79
CA LYS A 257 37.27 70.46 -14.02
C LYS A 257 37.27 71.45 -15.19
N PRO A 258 37.90 72.64 -15.06
CA PRO A 258 38.16 73.53 -16.17
C PRO A 258 39.45 73.08 -16.89
N THR A 259 39.38 72.97 -18.21
CA THR A 259 40.55 72.87 -19.09
C THR A 259 40.81 74.24 -19.69
N HIS A 260 42.03 74.75 -19.44
CA HIS A 260 42.68 75.81 -20.21
C HIS A 260 43.12 75.28 -21.57
#